data_AF-A0A661YLY6-F1
#
_entry.id   AF-A0A661YLY6-F1
#
_cell.length_a   1.000
_cell.length_b   1.000
_cell.length_c   1.000
_cell.angle_alpha   90.00
_cell.angle_beta   90.00
_cell.angle_gamma   90.00
#
_symmetry.space_group_name_H-M   'P 1'
#
loop_
_entity.id
_entity.type
_entity.pdbx_description
1 polymer ?
#
loop_
_entity_poly.entity_id
_entity_poly.type
_entity_poly.pdbx_seq_one_letter_code
_entity_poly.pdbx_strand_id
1 'polypeptide(L)'
;ILLEHFDPDIFLIKVTPVNPTFKARMNNIDSLIVREEKEYAVVDALKAAAYEVILSIGEWEENKIGSNCGQYIRTLDQTTHMPEGSYSYKLQNL
;
A
#
# COMPACT_ATOMS: atom_id res chain seq x y z
N ILE A 1 10.74 -22.04 -0.17
CA ILE A 1 11.13 -21.10 -1.24
C ILE A 1 11.97 -19.93 -0.70
N LEU A 2 11.45 -18.96 0.10
CA LEU A 2 12.27 -17.79 0.50
C LEU A 2 13.55 -18.17 1.26
N LEU A 3 13.45 -19.05 2.26
CA LEU A 3 14.59 -19.54 3.04
C LEU A 3 15.63 -20.32 2.22
N GLU A 4 15.28 -20.78 1.02
CA GLU A 4 16.23 -21.45 0.13
C GLU A 4 17.16 -20.45 -0.59
N HIS A 5 16.80 -19.16 -0.58
CA HIS A 5 17.49 -18.13 -1.36
C HIS A 5 17.94 -16.92 -0.52
N PHE A 6 17.26 -16.64 0.59
CA PHE A 6 17.50 -15.45 1.41
C PHE A 6 17.69 -15.86 2.86
N ASP A 7 18.94 -15.82 3.32
CA ASP A 7 19.27 -16.08 4.72
C ASP A 7 18.69 -14.98 5.63
N PRO A 8 17.85 -15.31 6.62
CA PRO A 8 17.24 -14.33 7.52
C PRO A 8 18.25 -13.53 8.36
N ASP A 9 19.47 -14.05 8.57
CA ASP A 9 20.52 -13.32 9.30
C ASP A 9 21.19 -12.24 8.43
N ILE A 10 20.99 -12.29 7.10
CA ILE A 10 21.58 -11.36 6.13
C ILE A 10 20.52 -10.43 5.53
N PHE A 11 19.29 -10.93 5.36
CA PHE A 11 18.22 -10.24 4.65
C PHE A 11 17.04 -9.92 5.57
N LEU A 12 16.54 -8.69 5.46
CA LEU A 12 15.25 -8.29 6.01
C LEU A 12 14.18 -8.26 4.91
N ILE A 13 12.91 -8.33 5.32
CA ILE A 13 11.78 -8.21 4.40
C ILE A 13 11.00 -6.94 4.71
N LYS A 14 10.91 -6.04 3.73
CA LYS A 14 10.04 -4.87 3.81
C LYS A 14 8.73 -5.16 3.08
N VAL A 15 7.62 -5.06 3.80
CA VAL A 15 6.27 -5.16 3.23
C VAL A 15 5.69 -3.76 3.11
N THR A 16 5.26 -3.38 1.91
CA THR A 16 4.61 -2.10 1.64
C THR A 16 3.23 -2.37 1.04
N PRO A 17 2.14 -1.90 1.69
CA PRO A 17 0.78 -2.01 1.16
C PRO A 17 0.68 -1.40 -0.24
N VAL A 18 -0.19 -1.96 -1.08
CA VAL A 18 -0.51 -1.34 -2.36
C VAL A 18 -1.34 -0.09 -2.11
N ASN A 19 -0.91 1.03 -2.67
CA ASN A 19 -1.68 2.27 -2.58
C ASN A 19 -2.99 2.17 -3.37
N PRO A 20 -4.08 2.80 -2.90
CA PRO A 20 -5.36 2.85 -3.60
C PRO A 20 -5.29 3.81 -4.81
N THR A 21 -4.54 3.41 -5.84
CA THR A 21 -4.39 4.14 -7.10
C THR A 21 -5.52 3.78 -8.07
N PHE A 22 -5.75 4.62 -9.08
CA PHE A 22 -6.72 4.29 -10.14
C PHE A 22 -6.35 2.98 -10.86
N LYS A 23 -5.07 2.78 -11.17
CA LYS A 23 -4.57 1.56 -11.80
C LYS A 23 -4.79 0.32 -10.94
N ALA A 24 -4.57 0.41 -9.62
CA ALA A 24 -4.84 -0.70 -8.70
C ALA A 24 -6.32 -1.11 -8.76
N ARG A 25 -7.24 -0.13 -8.70
CA ARG A 25 -8.68 -0.39 -8.85
C ARG A 25 -9.05 -1.00 -10.20
N MET A 26 -8.54 -0.45 -11.31
CA MET A 26 -8.83 -1.01 -12.65
C MET A 26 -8.39 -2.47 -12.81
N ASN A 27 -7.35 -2.88 -12.08
CA ASN A 27 -6.80 -4.23 -12.16
C ASN A 27 -7.31 -5.13 -11.01
N ASN A 28 -8.32 -4.70 -10.24
CA ASN A 28 -8.85 -5.42 -9.07
C ASN A 28 -7.76 -5.84 -8.07
N ILE A 29 -6.78 -4.95 -7.85
CA ILE A 29 -5.73 -5.14 -6.85
C ILE A 29 -6.16 -4.43 -5.58
N ASP A 30 -6.50 -5.20 -4.57
CA ASP A 30 -6.78 -4.71 -3.23
C ASP A 30 -5.59 -4.95 -2.30
N SER A 31 -5.34 -4.01 -1.40
CA SER A 31 -4.30 -4.17 -0.38
C SER A 31 -4.81 -5.11 0.71
N LEU A 32 -4.00 -6.12 1.06
CA LEU A 32 -4.24 -6.96 2.23
C LEU A 32 -4.16 -6.16 3.54
N ILE A 33 -3.30 -5.14 3.56
CA ILE A 33 -3.08 -4.30 4.75
C ILE A 33 -4.06 -3.13 4.71
N VAL A 34 -4.90 -3.04 5.74
CA VAL A 34 -5.95 -2.03 5.96
C VAL A 34 -5.75 -1.32 7.30
N ARG A 35 -6.47 -0.22 7.56
CA ARG A 35 -6.19 0.63 8.72
C ARG A 35 -6.67 0.01 10.04
N GLU A 36 -7.74 -0.76 9.99
CA GLU A 36 -8.46 -1.28 11.16
C GLU A 36 -7.81 -2.57 11.70
N GLU A 37 -6.98 -3.23 10.91
CA GLU A 37 -6.36 -4.50 11.24
C GLU A 37 -4.89 -4.32 11.65
N LYS A 38 -4.50 -5.02 12.74
CA LYS A 38 -3.20 -4.87 13.38
C LYS A 38 -2.26 -6.06 13.17
N GLU A 39 -2.83 -7.20 12.81
CA GLU A 39 -2.12 -8.46 12.66
C GLU A 39 -2.42 -9.04 11.29
N TYR A 40 -1.38 -9.55 10.62
CA TYR A 40 -1.51 -10.06 9.27
C TYR A 40 -0.77 -11.39 9.21
N ALA A 41 -1.51 -12.45 8.92
CA ALA A 41 -0.97 -13.81 8.90
C ALA A 41 0.29 -13.94 8.03
N VAL A 42 0.39 -13.20 6.92
CA VAL A 42 1.58 -13.18 6.07
C VAL A 42 2.79 -12.54 6.77
N VAL A 43 2.60 -11.44 7.49
CA VAL A 43 3.67 -10.76 8.23
C VAL A 43 4.14 -11.64 9.39
N ASP A 44 3.20 -12.28 10.08
CA ASP A 44 3.50 -13.14 11.22
C ASP A 44 4.21 -14.42 10.78
N ALA A 45 3.81 -15.01 9.64
CA ALA A 45 4.50 -16.16 9.06
C ALA A 45 5.95 -15.83 8.67
N LEU A 46 6.21 -14.62 8.14
CA LEU A 46 7.56 -14.19 7.79
C LEU A 46 8.43 -13.97 9.03
N LYS A 47 7.88 -13.35 10.09
CA LYS A 47 8.56 -13.22 11.39
C LYS A 47 8.84 -14.58 12.02
N ALA A 48 7.89 -15.51 11.95
CA ALA A 48 8.05 -16.87 12.45
C ALA A 48 9.13 -17.66 11.69
N ALA A 49 9.41 -17.28 10.44
CA ALA A 49 10.54 -17.78 9.66
C ALA A 49 11.88 -17.08 9.97
N ALA A 50 11.97 -16.34 11.08
CA ALA A 50 13.14 -15.64 11.59
C ALA A 50 13.59 -14.39 10.81
N TYR A 51 12.85 -13.95 9.78
CA TYR A 51 13.15 -12.67 9.13
C TYR A 51 12.83 -11.49 10.06
N GLU A 52 13.68 -10.47 10.02
CA GLU A 52 13.27 -9.13 10.42
C GLU A 52 12.28 -8.58 9.38
N VAL A 53 11.08 -8.21 9.82
CA VAL A 53 10.02 -7.73 8.93
C VAL A 53 9.62 -6.30 9.26
N ILE A 54 9.79 -5.41 8.29
CA ILE A 54 9.38 -4.01 8.37
C ILE A 54 8.07 -3.85 7.59
N LEU A 55 6.97 -3.65 8.31
CA LEU A 55 5.70 -3.23 7.72
C LEU A 55 5.70 -1.71 7.53
N SER A 56 5.90 -1.26 6.30
CA SER A 56 6.04 0.14 5.94
C SER A 56 4.74 0.68 5.37
N ILE A 57 3.90 1.24 6.26
CA ILE A 57 2.64 1.90 5.90
C ILE A 57 2.91 3.41 5.78
N GLY A 58 2.51 4.01 4.64
CA GLY A 58 2.57 5.46 4.44
C GLY A 58 1.47 6.20 5.21
N GLU A 59 1.44 7.53 5.14
CA GLU A 59 0.39 8.28 5.81
C GLU A 59 -0.94 8.11 5.08
N TRP A 60 -1.96 7.61 5.77
CA TRP A 60 -3.30 7.42 5.19
C TRP A 60 -3.90 8.71 4.64
N GLU A 61 -3.47 9.86 5.17
CA GLU A 61 -3.89 11.17 4.71
C GLU A 61 -3.38 11.49 3.29
N GLU A 62 -2.20 10.99 2.92
CA GLU A 62 -1.64 11.15 1.57
C GLU A 62 -2.53 10.49 0.51
N ASN A 63 -3.22 9.40 0.87
CA ASN A 63 -4.17 8.74 -0.04
C ASN A 63 -5.34 9.67 -0.38
N LYS A 64 -5.84 10.42 0.61
CA LYS A 64 -6.95 11.36 0.44
C LYS A 64 -6.56 12.57 -0.40
N ILE A 65 -5.32 13.03 -0.26
CA ILE A 65 -4.74 14.11 -1.05
C ILE A 65 -4.44 13.64 -2.48
N GLY A 66 -4.12 12.35 -2.66
CA GLY A 66 -3.61 11.82 -3.92
C GLY A 66 -2.11 12.05 -4.11
N SER A 67 -1.36 12.23 -3.01
CA SER A 67 0.08 12.47 -3.04
C SER A 67 0.91 11.20 -2.89
N ASN A 68 0.28 10.06 -2.60
CA ASN A 68 0.99 8.81 -2.42
C ASN A 68 1.58 8.29 -3.75
N CYS A 69 2.61 7.45 -3.66
CA CYS A 69 3.29 6.87 -4.81
C CYS A 69 2.29 6.20 -5.76
N GLY A 70 2.28 6.65 -7.03
CA GLY A 70 1.38 6.15 -8.07
C GLY A 70 0.02 6.83 -8.14
N GLN A 71 -0.29 7.80 -7.26
CA GLN A 71 -1.55 8.55 -7.27
C GLN A 71 -1.50 9.86 -8.08
N TYR A 72 -0.64 9.95 -9.11
CA TYR A 72 -0.49 11.19 -9.87
C TYR A 72 -1.81 11.66 -10.53
N ILE A 73 -2.30 12.83 -10.11
CA ILE A 73 -3.65 13.37 -10.38
C ILE A 73 -3.89 13.72 -11.86
N ARG A 74 -2.85 13.96 -12.68
CA ARG A 74 -3.04 14.36 -14.10
C ARG A 74 -3.72 13.30 -14.97
N THR A 75 -3.86 12.07 -14.48
CA THR A 75 -4.54 10.98 -15.19
C THR A 75 -6.05 10.88 -14.91
N LEU A 76 -6.61 11.76 -14.07
CA LEU A 76 -8.03 11.72 -13.72
C LEU A 76 -8.86 12.43 -14.78
N ASP A 77 -9.51 11.65 -15.65
CA ASP A 77 -10.62 12.12 -16.48
C ASP A 77 -11.88 12.27 -15.59
N GLN A 78 -12.75 13.25 -15.88
CA GLN A 78 -13.91 13.60 -15.05
C GLN A 78 -14.94 12.46 -14.89
N THR A 79 -14.83 11.41 -15.72
CA THR A 79 -15.68 10.22 -15.70
C THR A 79 -15.15 9.09 -14.80
N THR A 80 -14.02 9.30 -14.13
CA THR A 80 -13.30 8.24 -13.41
C THR A 80 -13.89 8.02 -12.03
N HIS A 81 -14.30 6.77 -11.72
CA HIS A 81 -14.68 6.40 -10.36
C HIS A 81 -13.46 6.44 -9.44
N MET A 82 -13.51 7.31 -8.42
CA MET A 82 -12.43 7.45 -7.47
C MET A 82 -12.34 6.22 -6.56
N PRO A 83 -11.14 5.68 -6.30
CA PRO A 83 -10.96 4.68 -5.26
C PRO A 83 -11.48 5.21 -3.92
N GLU A 84 -12.26 4.40 -3.22
CA GLU A 84 -12.80 4.74 -1.91
C GLU A 84 -11.70 5.23 -0.95
N GLY A 85 -11.97 6.31 -0.22
CA GLY A 85 -11.02 6.92 0.71
C GLY A 85 -9.83 7.65 0.06
N SER A 86 -9.78 7.77 -1.27
CA SER A 86 -8.71 8.45 -2.01
C SER A 86 -9.22 9.66 -2.79
N TYR A 87 -8.34 10.64 -3.04
CA TYR A 87 -8.66 11.86 -3.81
C TYR A 87 -9.91 12.62 -3.30
N SER A 88 -10.17 12.58 -1.99
CA SER A 88 -11.36 13.19 -1.39
C SER A 88 -11.21 14.69 -1.15
N TYR A 89 -9.99 15.23 -1.24
CA TYR A 89 -9.73 16.65 -1.06
C TYR A 89 -10.13 17.44 -2.30
N LYS A 90 -10.82 18.57 -2.09
CA LYS A 90 -11.14 19.51 -3.17
C LYS A 90 -9.94 20.38 -3.47
N LEU A 91 -9.64 20.57 -4.75
CA LEU A 91 -8.67 21.57 -5.19
C LEU A 91 -9.17 22.96 -4.76
N GLN A 92 -8.35 23.69 -4.01
CA GLN A 92 -8.58 25.10 -3.73
C GLN A 92 -7.72 25.92 -4.70
N ASN A 93 -8.34 26.82 -5.46
CA ASN A 93 -7.61 27.82 -6.22
C ASN A 93 -7.15 28.90 -5.24
N LEU A 94 -5.83 29.13 -5.20
CA LEU A 94 -5.21 30.25 -4.49
C LEU A 94 -5.38 31.55 -5.28
#